data_AF-A0A8J6STF1-F1
#
_entry.id   AF-A0A8J6STF1-F1
#
_cell.length_a   1.000
_cell.length_b   1.000
_cell.length_c   1.000
_cell.angle_alpha   90.00
_cell.angle_beta   90.00
_cell.angle_gamma   90.00
#
_symmetry.space_group_name_H-M   'P 1'
#
loop_
_entity.id
_entity.type
_entity.pdbx_description
1 polymer ?
#
loop_
_entity_poly.entity_id
_entity_poly.type
_entity_poly.pdbx_seq_one_letter_code
_entity_poly.pdbx_strand_id
1 'polypeptide(L)'
;MNLSPDLQEAIAQIAIKQGISPEEFIVQALTEKIRSLQSPVSNPSPPQVGLREKEGVLVFETESLDHIDFNTLIAQSREERA
;
A
#
# COMPACT_ATOMS: atom_id res chain seq x y z
N MET A 1 -7.85 -25.53 -16.91
CA MET A 1 -8.19 -24.32 -17.72
C MET A 1 -7.45 -24.42 -19.05
N ASN A 2 -8.03 -24.00 -20.17
CA ASN A 2 -7.32 -23.93 -21.46
C ASN A 2 -6.50 -22.64 -21.53
N LEU A 3 -5.30 -22.68 -20.97
CA LEU A 3 -4.30 -21.60 -21.05
C LEU A 3 -3.35 -21.87 -22.21
N SER A 4 -2.75 -20.83 -22.80
CA SER A 4 -1.72 -21.03 -23.83
C SER A 4 -0.54 -21.83 -23.27
N PRO A 5 0.16 -22.62 -24.11
CA PRO A 5 1.30 -23.44 -23.66
C PRO A 5 2.36 -22.61 -22.93
N ASP A 6 2.72 -21.45 -23.48
CA ASP A 6 3.70 -20.53 -22.91
C ASP A 6 3.29 -20.05 -21.51
N LEU A 7 2.00 -19.78 -21.31
CA LEU A 7 1.47 -19.34 -20.02
C LEU A 7 1.46 -20.48 -18.99
N GLN A 8 1.15 -21.71 -19.41
CA GLN A 8 1.22 -22.88 -18.53
C GLN A 8 2.65 -23.12 -18.03
N GLU A 9 3.63 -23.02 -18.94
CA GLU A 9 5.04 -23.17 -18.58
C GLU A 9 5.50 -22.07 -17.62
N ALA A 10 5.16 -20.81 -17.90
CA ALA A 10 5.47 -19.70 -17.02
C ALA A 10 4.86 -19.88 -15.61
N ILE A 11 3.59 -20.30 -15.53
CA ILE A 11 2.91 -20.57 -14.26
C ILE A 11 3.64 -21.68 -13.49
N ALA A 12 3.97 -22.80 -14.15
CA ALA A 12 4.64 -23.92 -13.51
C ALA A 12 6.00 -23.51 -12.93
N GLN A 13 6.80 -22.75 -13.69
CA GLN A 13 8.11 -22.28 -13.24
C GLN A 13 8.01 -21.34 -12.04
N ILE A 14 7.03 -20.45 -12.03
CA ILE A 14 6.84 -19.49 -10.93
C ILE A 14 6.29 -20.22 -9.69
N ALA A 15 5.34 -21.14 -9.86
CA ALA A 15 4.78 -21.94 -8.78
C ALA A 15 5.86 -22.77 -8.07
N ILE A 16 6.75 -23.42 -8.83
CA ILE A 16 7.92 -24.15 -8.28
C ILE A 16 8.81 -23.21 -7.45
N LYS A 17 9.13 -22.01 -7.95
CA LYS A 17 9.96 -21.04 -7.22
C LYS A 17 9.31 -20.55 -5.92
N GLN A 18 7.98 -20.57 -5.85
CA GLN A 18 7.21 -20.18 -4.67
C GLN A 18 6.88 -21.36 -3.75
N GLY A 19 7.19 -22.59 -4.16
CA GLY A 19 6.89 -23.80 -3.39
C GLY A 19 5.41 -24.15 -3.31
N ILE A 20 4.60 -23.68 -4.28
CA ILE A 20 3.15 -23.89 -4.34
C ILE A 20 2.76 -24.64 -5.61
N SER A 21 1.52 -25.16 -5.67
CA SER A 21 0.99 -25.75 -6.90
C SER A 21 0.64 -24.67 -7.95
N PRO A 22 0.69 -25.02 -9.25
CA PRO A 22 0.21 -24.15 -10.33
C PRO A 22 -1.21 -23.62 -10.10
N GLU A 23 -2.10 -24.46 -9.56
CA GLU A 23 -3.48 -24.11 -9.25
C GLU A 23 -3.56 -23.06 -8.13
N GLU A 24 -2.78 -23.22 -7.06
CA GLU A 24 -2.69 -22.26 -5.96
C GLU A 24 -2.15 -20.91 -6.44
N PHE A 25 -1.13 -20.93 -7.31
CA PHE A 25 -0.60 -19.72 -7.92
C PHE A 25 -1.68 -18.98 -8.71
N ILE A 26 -2.47 -19.69 -9.52
CA ILE A 26 -3.56 -19.08 -10.31
C ILE A 26 -4.61 -18.44 -9.40
N VAL A 27 -5.03 -19.14 -8.33
CA VAL A 27 -6.02 -18.61 -7.38
C VAL A 27 -5.49 -17.38 -6.66
N GLN A 28 -4.24 -17.41 -6.21
CA GLN A 28 -3.60 -16.29 -5.53
C GLN A 28 -3.48 -15.08 -6.45
N ALA A 29 -2.96 -15.27 -7.67
CA ALA A 29 -2.79 -14.21 -8.65
C ALA A 29 -4.13 -13.58 -9.06
N LEU A 30 -5.18 -14.39 -9.26
CA LEU A 30 -6.52 -13.89 -9.55
C LEU A 30 -7.11 -13.14 -8.36
N THR A 31 -6.94 -13.64 -7.13
CA THR A 31 -7.43 -12.98 -5.92
C THR A 31 -6.78 -11.61 -5.72
N GLU A 32 -5.47 -11.53 -5.92
CA GLU A 32 -4.72 -10.28 -5.84
C GLU A 32 -5.16 -9.30 -6.93
N LYS A 33 -5.30 -9.77 -8.17
CA LYS A 33 -5.76 -8.94 -9.29
C LYS A 33 -7.18 -8.43 -9.07
N ILE A 34 -8.09 -9.28 -8.61
CA ILE A 34 -9.48 -8.90 -8.27
C ILE A 34 -9.47 -7.86 -7.16
N ARG A 35 -8.70 -8.06 -6.08
CA ARG A 35 -8.56 -7.08 -5.00
C ARG A 35 -8.03 -5.73 -5.52
N SER A 36 -7.04 -5.75 -6.40
CA SER A 36 -6.49 -4.54 -7.03
C SER A 36 -7.52 -3.81 -7.90
N LEU A 37 -8.37 -4.54 -8.60
CA LEU A 37 -9.43 -3.97 -9.46
C LEU A 37 -10.68 -3.54 -8.68
N GLN A 38 -10.98 -4.21 -7.56
CA GLN A 38 -12.09 -3.89 -6.66
C GLN A 38 -11.71 -2.82 -5.64
N SER A 39 -10.42 -2.58 -5.43
CA SER A 39 -9.97 -1.36 -4.77
C SER A 39 -10.54 -0.22 -5.60
N PRO A 40 -11.48 0.57 -5.06
CA PRO A 40 -12.02 1.67 -5.82
C PRO A 40 -10.84 2.50 -6.29
N VAL A 41 -10.79 2.79 -7.59
CA VAL A 41 -10.07 3.95 -8.15
C VAL A 41 -10.11 5.00 -7.07
N SER A 42 -8.94 5.39 -6.55
CA SER A 42 -8.81 6.29 -5.41
C SER A 42 -9.66 7.54 -5.64
N ASN A 43 -10.94 7.47 -5.25
CA ASN A 43 -11.66 8.62 -4.82
C ASN A 43 -10.85 9.11 -3.63
N PRO A 44 -10.52 10.41 -3.55
CA PRO A 44 -9.95 10.97 -2.35
C PRO A 44 -10.97 10.74 -1.24
N SER A 45 -10.84 9.61 -0.55
CA SER A 45 -11.47 9.40 0.74
C SER A 45 -11.06 10.61 1.58
N PRO A 46 -12.00 11.30 2.25
CA PRO A 46 -11.63 12.34 3.20
C PRO A 46 -10.55 11.75 4.12
N PRO A 47 -9.48 12.51 4.44
CA PRO A 47 -8.32 11.96 5.14
C PRO A 47 -8.81 11.21 6.37
N GLN A 48 -8.68 9.88 6.33
CA GLN A 48 -9.03 9.06 7.48
C GLN A 48 -7.95 9.32 8.50
N VAL A 49 -8.24 10.22 9.44
CA VAL A 49 -7.39 10.47 10.60
C VAL A 49 -7.25 9.14 11.34
N GLY A 50 -6.02 8.64 11.46
CA GLY A 50 -5.78 7.36 12.10
C GLY A 50 -4.61 6.56 11.52
N LEU A 51 -4.40 5.38 12.12
CA LEU A 51 -3.32 4.47 11.79
C LEU A 51 -3.69 3.59 10.60
N ARG A 52 -2.87 3.60 9.55
CA ARG A 52 -3.08 2.79 8.33
C ARG A 52 -1.77 2.20 7.84
N GLU A 53 -1.84 1.04 7.21
CA GLU A 53 -0.69 0.48 6.48
C GLU A 53 -0.64 1.10 5.07
N LYS A 54 0.53 1.58 4.67
CA LYS A 54 0.81 2.09 3.33
C LYS A 54 2.17 1.57 2.89
N GLU A 55 2.20 0.74 1.84
CA GLU A 55 3.43 0.19 1.25
C GLU A 55 4.31 -0.59 2.26
N GLY A 56 3.70 -1.36 3.18
CA GLY A 56 4.42 -2.08 4.24
C GLY A 56 4.85 -1.21 5.43
N VAL A 57 4.47 0.07 5.45
CA VAL A 57 4.77 1.01 6.54
C VAL A 57 3.49 1.37 7.28
N LEU A 58 3.50 1.31 8.61
CA LEU A 58 2.43 1.91 9.42
C LEU A 58 2.57 3.43 9.38
N VAL A 59 1.59 4.10 8.78
CA VAL A 59 1.48 5.54 8.66
C VAL A 59 0.32 6.02 9.52
N PHE A 60 0.55 7.04 10.34
CA PHE A 60 -0.51 7.71 11.09
C PHE A 60 -0.86 9.01 10.34
N GLU A 61 -2.02 9.04 9.69
CA GLU A 61 -2.49 10.25 9.02
C GLU A 61 -3.11 11.20 10.04
N THR A 62 -2.59 12.43 10.08
CA THR A 62 -3.02 13.50 10.98
C THR A 62 -3.50 14.70 10.18
N GLU A 63 -4.14 15.64 10.85
CA GLU A 63 -4.49 16.92 10.24
C GLU A 63 -3.24 17.68 9.77
N SER A 64 -3.39 18.44 8.69
CA SER A 64 -2.28 19.23 8.16
C SER A 64 -1.88 20.33 9.14
N LEU A 65 -0.58 20.47 9.35
CA LEU A 65 0.00 21.52 10.21
C LEU A 65 0.23 22.83 9.44
N ASP A 66 -0.39 23.02 8.27
CA ASP A 66 -0.23 24.23 7.44
C ASP A 66 -0.61 25.53 8.18
N HIS A 67 -1.41 25.41 9.24
CA HIS A 67 -1.81 26.52 10.10
C HIS A 67 -0.77 26.86 11.19
N ILE A 68 0.28 26.06 11.35
CA ILE A 68 1.33 26.25 12.35
C ILE A 68 2.53 26.95 11.72
N ASP A 69 2.84 28.16 12.20
CA ASP A 69 4.09 28.83 11.89
C ASP A 69 5.22 28.34 12.80
N PHE A 70 5.95 27.33 12.32
CA PHE A 70 7.10 26.77 13.03
C PHE A 70 8.22 27.79 13.30
N ASN A 71 8.40 28.79 12.44
CA ASN A 71 9.45 29.79 12.63
C ASN A 71 9.15 30.65 13.85
N THR A 72 7.88 31.05 14.01
CA THR A 72 7.41 31.79 15.17
C THR A 72 7.57 30.96 16.45
N LEU A 73 7.17 29.68 16.44
CA LEU A 73 7.33 28.79 17.61
C LEU A 73 8.80 28.58 18.00
N ILE A 74 9.69 28.42 17.02
CA ILE A 74 11.12 28.25 17.26
C ILE A 74 11.72 29.54 17.84
N ALA A 75 11.32 30.71 17.33
CA ALA A 75 11.78 31.99 17.86
C ALA A 75 11.33 32.19 19.32
N GLN A 76 10.05 31.95 19.62
CA GLN A 76 9.52 31.98 20.99
C GLN A 76 10.28 31.03 21.92
N SER A 77 10.51 29.79 21.50
CA SER A 77 11.24 28.79 22.30
C SER A 77 12.71 29.15 22.56
N ARG A 78 13.32 30.01 21.73
CA ARG A 78 14.69 30.51 21.96
C ARG A 78 14.69 31.70 22.90
N GLU A 79 13.70 32.58 22.79
CA GLU A 79 13.54 33.73 23.67
C GLU A 79 13.17 33.32 25.10
N GLU A 80 12.35 32.28 25.28
CA GLU A 80 12.05 31.70 26.60
C GLU A 80 13.26 31.03 27.27
N ARG A 81 14.31 30.70 26.50
CA ARG A 81 15.56 30.12 27.02
C ARG A 81 16.66 31.16 27.28
N ALA A 82 16.44 32.42 26.88
CA ALA A 82 17.38 33.53 27.06
C ALA A 82 17.15 34.21 28.42
#